data_AF-A0A5J4R2N6-F1
#
_entry.id   AF-A0A5J4R2N6-F1
#
_cell.length_a   1.000
_cell.length_b   1.000
_cell.length_c   1.000
_cell.angle_alpha   90.00
_cell.angle_beta   90.00
_cell.angle_gamma   90.00
#
_symmetry.space_group_name_H-M   'P 1'
#
loop_
_entity.id
_entity.type
_entity.pdbx_description
1 polymer ?
#
loop_
_entity_poly.entity_id
_entity_poly.type
_entity_poly.pdbx_seq_one_letter_code
_entity_poly.pdbx_strand_id
1 'polypeptide(L)'
;MSESSLRRIQRFMADYNLNTDLIAQLIVRLLPYKPAFRLALDRTNWKFGKSNINILALAIVYQGVAFPILYTMMPKFGNSTRKNESL
;
A
#
# COMPACT_ATOMS: atom_id res chain seq x y z
N MET A 1 -26.29 8.16 2.53
CA MET A 1 -25.38 9.25 2.15
C MET A 1 -25.97 9.97 0.94
N SER A 2 -25.99 11.30 0.91
CA SER A 2 -26.53 12.03 -0.24
C SER A 2 -25.66 11.78 -1.48
N GLU A 3 -26.29 11.62 -2.64
CA GLU A 3 -25.63 11.36 -3.92
C GLU A 3 -24.54 12.40 -4.24
N SER A 4 -24.73 13.63 -3.75
CA SER A 4 -23.78 14.74 -3.84
C SER A 4 -22.44 14.47 -3.14
N SER A 5 -22.45 13.95 -1.90
CA SER A 5 -21.22 13.66 -1.16
C SER A 5 -20.41 12.53 -1.80
N LEU A 6 -21.08 11.50 -2.31
CA LEU A 6 -20.45 10.39 -3.04
C LEU A 6 -19.75 10.88 -4.31
N ARG A 7 -20.44 11.69 -5.13
CA ARG A 7 -19.85 12.27 -6.35
C ARG A 7 -18.65 13.16 -6.04
N ARG A 8 -18.66 13.89 -4.92
CA ARG A 8 -17.51 14.71 -4.49
C ARG A 8 -16.30 13.86 -4.12
N ILE A 9 -16.49 12.78 -3.37
CA ILE A 9 -15.40 11.86 -3.00
C ILE A 9 -14.84 11.17 -4.25
N GLN A 10 -15.70 10.76 -5.19
CA GLN A 10 -15.27 10.15 -6.45
C GLN A 10 -14.41 11.09 -7.29
N ARG A 11 -14.83 12.35 -7.46
CA ARG A 11 -14.02 13.37 -8.18
C ARG A 11 -12.69 13.60 -7.51
N PHE A 12 -12.69 13.73 -6.18
CA PHE A 12 -11.44 13.84 -5.42
C PHE A 12 -10.51 12.66 -5.70
N MET A 13 -11.00 11.42 -5.61
CA MET A 13 -10.18 10.23 -5.85
C MET A 13 -9.75 10.07 -7.31
N ALA A 14 -10.50 10.60 -8.27
CA ALA A 14 -10.17 10.53 -9.69
C ALA A 14 -9.10 11.56 -10.09
N ASP A 15 -9.22 12.79 -9.59
CA ASP A 15 -8.39 13.92 -10.03
C ASP A 15 -7.15 14.14 -9.14
N TYR A 16 -7.20 13.68 -7.89
CA TYR A 16 -6.14 13.92 -6.93
C TYR A 16 -5.01 12.88 -7.04
N ASN A 17 -3.81 13.35 -7.38
CA ASN A 17 -2.62 12.52 -7.27
C ASN A 17 -2.18 12.44 -5.80
N LEU A 18 -2.46 11.32 -5.16
CA LEU A 18 -2.14 11.09 -3.76
C LEU A 18 -0.62 10.99 -3.57
N ASN A 19 -0.02 12.03 -2.98
CA ASN A 19 1.38 11.99 -2.58
C ASN A 19 1.57 10.97 -1.44
N THR A 20 2.18 9.83 -1.77
CA THR A 20 2.41 8.72 -0.86
C THR A 20 3.32 9.08 0.31
N ASP A 21 4.26 10.00 0.13
CA ASP A 21 5.18 10.41 1.20
C ASP A 21 4.45 11.23 2.27
N LEU A 22 3.50 12.08 1.85
CA LEU A 22 2.66 12.83 2.79
C LEU A 22 1.75 11.88 3.58
N ILE A 23 1.22 10.85 2.94
CA ILE A 23 0.40 9.84 3.62
C ILE A 23 1.24 9.01 4.59
N ALA A 24 2.45 8.59 4.20
CA ALA A 24 3.37 7.89 5.09
C ALA A 24 3.71 8.73 6.33
N GLN A 25 4.03 10.02 6.14
CA GLN A 25 4.30 10.95 7.24
C GLN A 25 3.07 11.14 8.14
N LEU A 26 1.88 11.26 7.56
CA LEU A 26 0.64 11.36 8.34
C LEU A 26 0.42 10.12 9.19
N ILE A 27 0.56 8.93 8.62
CA ILE A 27 0.40 7.65 9.35
C ILE A 27 1.39 7.60 10.51
N VAL A 28 2.67 7.91 10.27
CA VAL A 28 3.70 7.92 11.32
C VAL A 28 3.38 8.93 12.42
N ARG A 29 2.85 10.11 12.09
CA ARG A 29 2.43 11.13 13.08
C ARG A 29 1.21 10.71 13.89
N LEU A 30 0.32 9.91 13.32
CA LEU A 30 -0.87 9.38 14.00
C LEU A 30 -0.57 8.15 14.85
N LEU A 31 0.58 7.49 14.67
CA LEU A 31 0.96 6.36 15.48
C LEU A 31 1.18 6.81 16.94
N PRO A 32 0.63 6.07 17.92
CA PRO A 32 0.68 6.44 19.33
C PRO A 32 2.04 6.16 20.00
N TYR A 33 3.11 5.92 19.23
CA TYR A 33 4.43 5.59 19.76
C TYR A 33 5.57 6.07 18.86
N LYS A 34 6.73 6.26 19.47
CA LYS A 34 7.95 6.77 18.82
C LYS A 34 8.89 5.61 18.44
N PRO A 35 9.87 5.86 17.55
CA PRO A 35 10.87 4.86 17.16
C PRO A 35 11.58 4.20 18.37
N ALA A 36 12.14 3.00 18.23
CA ALA A 36 12.30 2.23 16.99
C ALA A 36 11.02 1.51 16.54
N PHE A 37 10.71 1.59 15.24
CA PHE A 37 9.55 0.91 14.65
C PHE A 37 9.89 -0.53 14.29
N ARG A 38 8.92 -1.44 14.49
CA ARG A 38 8.96 -2.77 13.89
C ARG A 38 8.36 -2.67 12.50
N LEU A 39 9.07 -3.16 11.49
CA LEU A 39 8.63 -3.15 10.11
C LEU A 39 8.24 -4.56 9.68
N ALA A 40 7.15 -4.65 8.93
CA ALA A 40 6.74 -5.86 8.22
C ALA A 40 6.67 -5.56 6.73
N LEU A 41 7.16 -6.50 5.93
CA LEU A 41 7.07 -6.46 4.48
C LEU A 41 6.23 -7.64 4.05
N ASP A 42 5.12 -7.36 3.39
CA ASP A 42 4.15 -8.38 3.00
C ASP A 42 3.77 -8.25 1.53
N ARG A 43 3.50 -9.40 0.90
CA ARG A 43 2.97 -9.46 -0.46
C ARG A 43 1.48 -9.77 -0.38
N THR A 44 0.66 -8.81 -0.78
CA THR A 44 -0.80 -9.00 -0.86
C THR A 44 -1.24 -9.05 -2.31
N ASN A 45 -2.13 -10.01 -2.63
CA ASN A 45 -2.76 -10.13 -3.93
C ASN A 45 -4.23 -9.76 -3.79
N TRP A 46 -4.63 -8.73 -4.52
CA TRP A 46 -6.01 -8.28 -4.61
C TRP A 46 -6.59 -8.69 -5.96
N LYS A 47 -7.84 -9.14 -5.95
CA LYS A 47 -8.59 -9.46 -7.17
C LYS A 47 -9.55 -8.33 -7.48
N PHE A 48 -9.33 -7.64 -8.59
CA PHE A 48 -10.26 -6.66 -9.13
C PHE A 48 -10.95 -7.24 -10.37
N GLY A 49 -12.09 -7.87 -10.15
CA GLY A 49 -12.75 -8.69 -11.18
C GLY A 49 -11.84 -9.83 -11.62
N LYS A 50 -11.42 -9.81 -12.90
CA LYS A 50 -10.48 -10.79 -13.47
C LYS A 50 -9.00 -10.36 -13.34
N SER A 51 -8.76 -9.10 -12.98
CA SER A 51 -7.42 -8.53 -12.90
C SER A 51 -6.79 -8.80 -11.52
N ASN A 52 -5.53 -9.21 -11.51
CA ASN A 52 -4.76 -9.38 -10.29
C ASN A 52 -3.92 -8.12 -10.01
N ILE A 53 -4.06 -7.58 -8.81
CA ILE A 53 -3.26 -6.47 -8.30
C ILE A 53 -2.32 -7.05 -7.26
N ASN A 54 -1.03 -7.13 -7.60
CA ASN A 54 0.00 -7.61 -6.69
C ASN A 54 0.70 -6.41 -6.06
N ILE A 55 0.64 -6.32 -4.74
CA ILE A 55 1.20 -5.21 -4.00
C ILE A 55 2.24 -5.78 -3.05
N LEU A 56 3.44 -5.20 -3.10
CA LEU A 56 4.41 -5.35 -2.03
C LEU A 56 4.25 -4.16 -1.09
N ALA A 57 3.80 -4.42 0.14
CA ALA A 57 3.52 -3.40 1.14
C ALA A 57 4.57 -3.44 2.26
N LEU A 58 5.11 -2.28 2.61
CA LEU A 58 5.88 -2.06 3.84
C LEU A 58 4.94 -1.44 4.87
N ALA A 59 4.90 -2.03 6.06
CA ALA A 59 4.05 -1.60 7.14
C ALA A 59 4.82 -1.45 8.45
N ILE A 60 4.36 -0.52 9.30
CA ILE A 60 4.77 -0.44 10.70
C ILE A 60 3.86 -1.35 11.51
N VAL A 61 4.44 -2.26 12.31
CA VAL A 61 3.68 -3.15 13.19
C VAL A 61 3.61 -2.54 14.59
N TYR A 62 2.39 -2.34 15.08
CA TYR A 62 2.12 -1.87 16.42
C TYR A 62 1.01 -2.70 17.06
N GLN A 63 1.29 -3.29 18.23
CA GLN A 63 0.35 -4.11 18.99
C GLN A 63 -0.37 -5.19 18.15
N GLY A 64 0.36 -5.86 17.26
CA GLY A 64 -0.18 -6.91 16.40
C GLY A 64 -0.95 -6.41 15.17
N VAL A 65 -1.07 -5.10 14.97
CA VAL A 65 -1.69 -4.49 13.80
C VAL A 65 -0.62 -3.91 12.88
N ALA A 66 -0.72 -4.18 11.58
CA ALA A 66 0.17 -3.63 10.56
C ALA A 66 -0.44 -2.38 9.92
N PHE A 67 0.29 -1.27 9.95
CA PHE A 67 -0.07 0.01 9.33
C PHE A 67 0.77 0.22 8.06
N PRO A 68 0.20 0.03 6.85
CA PRO A 68 0.94 0.20 5.60
C PRO A 68 1.42 1.65 5.45
N ILE A 69 2.71 1.83 5.15
CA ILE A 69 3.32 3.15 4.96
C ILE A 69 3.77 3.37 3.52
N LEU A 70 4.26 2.33 2.85
CA LEU A 70 4.74 2.39 1.48
C LEU A 70 4.31 1.13 0.74
N TYR A 71 4.14 1.25 -0.57
CA TYR A 71 3.84 0.10 -1.41
C TYR A 71 4.41 0.27 -2.80
N THR A 72 4.61 -0.85 -3.48
CA THR A 72 4.88 -0.88 -4.92
C THR A 72 4.01 -1.94 -5.59
N MET A 73 3.57 -1.62 -6.80
CA MET A 73 2.86 -2.57 -7.66
C MET A 73 3.89 -3.52 -8.28
N MET A 74 3.62 -4.82 -8.20
CA MET A 74 4.47 -5.85 -8.77
C MET A 74 3.90 -6.34 -10.11
N PRO A 75 4.74 -6.49 -11.16
CA PRO A 75 4.27 -6.87 -12.49
C PRO A 75 3.81 -8.34 -12.61
N LYS A 76 4.18 -9.21 -11.65
CA LYS A 76 3.89 -10.65 -11.71
C LYS A 76 3.35 -11.19 -10.39
N PHE A 77 2.54 -12.23 -10.52
CA PHE A 77 2.13 -13.11 -9.42
C PHE A 77 3.20 -14.20 -9.25
N GLY A 78 3.87 -14.29 -8.10
CA GLY A 78 4.87 -15.32 -7.81
C GLY A 78 6.25 -14.81 -7.40
N ASN A 79 7.11 -15.70 -6.88
CA ASN A 79 8.43 -15.36 -6.31
C ASN A 79 9.59 -15.68 -7.27
N SER A 80 10.62 -14.82 -7.23
CA SER A 80 11.94 -14.91 -7.89
C SER A 80 11.98 -15.04 -9.42
N THR A 81 12.68 -14.11 -10.06
CA THR A 81 13.29 -14.38 -11.37
C THR A 81 14.65 -15.01 -11.08
N ARG A 82 14.83 -16.32 -11.30
CA ARG A 82 16.19 -16.85 -11.51
C ARG A 82 16.65 -16.28 -12.85
N LYS A 83 17.58 -15.34 -12.84
CA LYS A 83 18.44 -15.17 -14.02
C LYS A 83 19.26 -16.45 -14.07
N ASN A 84 18.99 -17.30 -15.06
CA ASN A 84 19.98 -18.29 -15.44
C ASN A 84 21.14 -17.50 -16.03
N GLU A 85 22.20 -17.34 -15.24
CA GLU A 85 23.54 -17.16 -15.80
C GLU A 85 23.89 -18.48 -16.50
N SER A 86 23.60 -18.56 -17.79
CA SER A 86 24.19 -19.55 -18.68
C SER A 86 25.05 -18.79 -19.69
N LEU A 87 26.36 -18.87 -19.44
CA LEU A 87 27.52 -18.70 -20.34
C LEU A 87 27.39 -17.72 -21.51
#